data_AF-A0A0C2IFD5-F1
#
_entry.id   AF-A0A0C2IFD5-F1
#
_cell.length_a   1.000
_cell.length_b   1.000
_cell.length_c   1.000
_cell.angle_alpha   90.00
_cell.angle_beta   90.00
_cell.angle_gamma   90.00
#
_symmetry.space_group_name_H-M   'P 1'
#
loop_
_entity.id
_entity.type
_entity.pdbx_description
1 polymer ?
#
loop_
_entity_poly.entity_id
_entity_poly.type
_entity_poly.pdbx_seq_one_letter_code
_entity_poly.pdbx_strand_id
1 'polypeptide(L)'
;MIIDTQYPVDFNEVVELILNFEPDAPIFLIETCCKFLKDFFDYYNRHELFKNAQSIDMDKIFKWLRKNIEPAYMSLGYMDNNDPKDIYEQIIPDFEYINNIVLFCEDLFEAKVLGVSMAYIIQKFTSSYDVAVIFESLVKLYSKILLQVNLFLNEDSTNNTSCSTFEHLAKLTMTAFANALNNRMSLYVNHREIPIFEKV
;
A
#
# COMPACT_ATOMS: atom_id res chain seq x y z
N MET A 1 -8.59 -20.74 -6.56
CA MET A 1 -10.00 -21.16 -6.72
C MET A 1 -10.52 -21.54 -5.34
N ILE A 2 -11.05 -20.55 -4.62
CA ILE A 2 -11.88 -20.72 -3.41
C ILE A 2 -13.04 -19.77 -3.65
N ILE A 3 -14.09 -20.29 -4.27
CA ILE A 3 -15.33 -19.56 -4.51
C ILE A 3 -16.39 -20.57 -4.05
N ASP A 4 -17.28 -20.16 -3.15
CA ASP A 4 -18.43 -20.94 -2.65
C ASP A 4 -18.27 -21.79 -1.38
N THR A 5 -17.42 -21.39 -0.42
CA THR A 5 -17.55 -21.90 0.97
C THR A 5 -18.47 -21.00 1.78
N GLN A 6 -19.58 -21.57 2.28
CA GLN A 6 -20.63 -20.93 3.08
C GLN A 6 -20.19 -20.37 4.46
N TYR A 7 -18.90 -20.30 4.76
CA TYR A 7 -18.43 -20.08 6.13
C TYR A 7 -17.52 -18.85 6.26
N PRO A 8 -18.11 -17.66 6.48
CA PRO A 8 -17.39 -16.51 7.03
C PRO A 8 -16.83 -16.77 8.44
N VAL A 9 -17.32 -17.81 9.15
CA VAL A 9 -16.86 -18.16 10.51
C VAL A 9 -15.46 -18.78 10.49
N ASP A 10 -15.23 -19.81 9.67
CA ASP A 10 -13.91 -20.45 9.51
C ASP A 10 -12.86 -19.43 9.03
N PHE A 11 -13.31 -18.41 8.30
CA PHE A 11 -12.45 -17.35 7.82
C PHE A 11 -11.86 -16.50 8.95
N ASN A 12 -12.69 -16.13 9.94
CA ASN A 12 -12.23 -15.37 11.11
C ASN A 12 -11.20 -16.17 11.92
N GLU A 13 -11.43 -17.47 12.10
CA GLU A 13 -10.50 -18.35 12.81
C GLU A 13 -9.14 -18.43 12.11
N VAL A 14 -9.12 -18.49 10.78
CA VAL A 14 -7.88 -18.49 9.99
C VAL A 14 -7.14 -17.16 10.13
N VAL A 15 -7.86 -16.02 10.05
CA VAL A 15 -7.24 -14.70 10.27
C VAL A 15 -6.66 -14.62 11.69
N GLU A 16 -7.42 -15.01 12.72
CA GLU A 16 -6.93 -15.00 14.10
C GLU A 16 -5.69 -15.90 14.29
N LEU A 17 -5.67 -17.08 13.67
CA LEU A 17 -4.50 -17.96 13.68
C LEU A 17 -3.29 -17.28 13.05
N ILE A 18 -3.45 -16.63 11.89
CA ILE A 18 -2.37 -15.91 11.21
C ILE A 18 -1.81 -14.80 12.10
N LEU A 19 -2.68 -14.01 12.73
CA LEU A 19 -2.28 -12.88 13.57
C LEU A 19 -1.53 -13.29 14.84
N ASN A 20 -1.61 -14.57 15.22
CA ASN A 20 -0.88 -15.14 16.35
C ASN A 20 0.51 -15.69 15.98
N PHE A 21 0.89 -15.73 14.70
CA PHE A 21 2.25 -16.11 14.32
C PHE A 21 3.26 -15.02 14.69
N GLU A 22 4.38 -15.46 15.29
CA GLU A 22 5.51 -14.60 15.59
C GLU A 22 6.32 -14.26 14.32
N PRO A 23 6.97 -13.08 14.25
CA PRO A 23 7.75 -12.68 13.07
C PRO A 23 8.97 -13.56 12.75
N ASP A 24 9.41 -14.38 13.70
CA ASP A 24 10.51 -15.34 13.55
C ASP A 24 10.03 -16.73 13.07
N ALA A 25 8.73 -16.89 12.81
CA ALA A 25 8.20 -18.09 12.20
C ALA A 25 8.85 -18.35 10.82
N PRO A 26 8.81 -19.60 10.31
CA PRO A 26 9.46 -19.92 9.05
C PRO A 26 9.03 -18.99 7.91
N ILE A 27 9.99 -18.44 7.16
CA ILE A 27 9.73 -17.42 6.14
C ILE A 27 8.64 -17.82 5.12
N PHE A 28 8.64 -19.08 4.69
CA PHE A 28 7.64 -19.60 3.75
C PHE A 28 6.21 -19.55 4.31
N LEU A 29 6.06 -19.72 5.64
CA LEU A 29 4.77 -19.65 6.32
C LEU A 29 4.31 -18.20 6.38
N ILE A 30 5.20 -17.28 6.76
CA ILE A 30 4.89 -15.84 6.77
C ILE A 30 4.51 -15.34 5.37
N GLU A 31 5.26 -15.70 4.34
CA GLU A 31 4.92 -15.36 2.95
C GLU A 31 3.55 -15.89 2.52
N THR A 32 3.22 -17.12 2.93
CA THR A 32 1.90 -17.73 2.65
C THR A 32 0.78 -16.96 3.36
N CYS A 33 1.00 -16.57 4.62
CA CYS A 33 0.08 -15.76 5.39
C CYS A 33 -0.12 -14.38 4.76
N CYS A 34 0.96 -13.72 4.34
CA CYS A 34 0.91 -12.44 3.65
C CYS A 34 0.13 -12.51 2.33
N LYS A 35 0.29 -13.60 1.55
CA LYS A 35 -0.50 -13.84 0.33
C LYS A 35 -1.98 -14.03 0.65
N PHE A 36 -2.30 -14.85 1.65
CA PHE A 36 -3.67 -15.06 2.09
C PHE A 36 -4.34 -13.75 2.54
N LEU A 37 -3.67 -12.94 3.36
CA LEU A 37 -4.20 -11.67 3.85
C LEU A 37 -4.35 -10.64 2.73
N LYS A 38 -3.48 -10.67 1.72
CA LYS A 38 -3.63 -9.86 0.51
C LYS A 38 -4.87 -10.27 -0.29
N ASP A 39 -4.99 -11.55 -0.60
CA ASP A 39 -6.16 -12.08 -1.33
C ASP A 39 -7.46 -11.76 -0.59
N PHE A 40 -7.42 -11.83 0.73
CA PHE A 40 -8.52 -11.40 1.59
C PHE A 40 -8.86 -9.93 1.43
N PHE A 41 -7.87 -9.02 1.55
CA PHE A 41 -8.09 -7.58 1.38
C PHE A 41 -8.67 -7.26 0.00
N ASP A 42 -8.12 -7.88 -1.04
CA ASP A 42 -8.54 -7.71 -2.43
C ASP A 42 -9.99 -8.19 -2.64
N TYR A 43 -10.40 -9.26 -1.95
CA TYR A 43 -11.77 -9.77 -1.96
C TYR A 43 -12.72 -8.90 -1.12
N TYR A 44 -12.28 -8.48 0.07
CA TYR A 44 -13.05 -7.65 1.00
C TYR A 44 -13.46 -6.31 0.37
N ASN A 45 -12.55 -5.65 -0.33
CA ASN A 45 -12.84 -4.37 -1.00
C ASN A 45 -13.80 -4.50 -2.19
N ARG A 46 -13.87 -5.67 -2.83
CA ARG A 46 -14.71 -5.92 -4.00
C ARG A 46 -16.12 -6.38 -3.66
N HIS A 47 -16.32 -6.95 -2.47
CA HIS A 47 -17.59 -7.59 -2.11
C HIS A 47 -18.32 -6.88 -0.96
N GLU A 48 -19.47 -6.28 -1.28
CA GLU A 48 -20.36 -5.66 -0.29
C GLU A 48 -20.91 -6.65 0.76
N LEU A 49 -20.82 -7.96 0.48
CA LEU A 49 -21.31 -9.03 1.35
C LEU A 49 -20.66 -9.05 2.73
N PHE A 50 -19.45 -8.49 2.88
CA PHE A 50 -18.78 -8.40 4.18
C PHE A 50 -19.23 -7.24 5.04
N LYS A 51 -20.03 -6.29 4.52
CA LYS A 51 -20.55 -5.17 5.31
C LYS A 51 -21.39 -5.62 6.52
N ASN A 52 -21.93 -6.85 6.48
CA ASN A 52 -22.78 -7.42 7.53
C ASN A 52 -22.10 -8.55 8.32
N ALA A 53 -20.89 -8.97 7.98
CA ALA A 53 -20.16 -10.02 8.70
C ALA A 53 -19.57 -9.44 10.01
N GLN A 54 -19.30 -10.32 10.98
CA GLN A 54 -18.57 -9.95 12.21
C GLN A 54 -17.30 -9.19 11.81
N SER A 55 -17.13 -7.96 12.30
CA SER A 55 -16.09 -7.06 11.78
C SER A 55 -14.71 -7.61 12.09
N ILE A 56 -14.03 -8.13 11.07
CA ILE A 56 -12.61 -8.43 11.14
C ILE A 56 -11.88 -7.12 11.43
N ASP A 57 -11.03 -7.14 12.44
CA ASP A 57 -10.24 -5.98 12.85
C ASP A 57 -9.08 -5.78 11.87
N MET A 58 -9.33 -4.97 10.83
CA MET A 58 -8.35 -4.65 9.78
C MET A 58 -7.09 -4.00 10.36
N ASP A 59 -7.18 -3.25 11.46
CA ASP A 59 -6.01 -2.63 12.08
C ASP A 59 -5.05 -3.69 12.61
N LYS A 60 -5.56 -4.79 13.18
CA LYS A 60 -4.70 -5.90 13.61
C LYS A 60 -3.99 -6.56 12.44
N ILE A 61 -4.69 -6.72 11.31
CA ILE A 61 -4.10 -7.27 10.08
C ILE A 61 -2.95 -6.39 9.62
N PHE A 62 -3.16 -5.08 9.46
CA PHE A 62 -2.11 -4.20 8.97
C PHE A 62 -0.96 -4.02 9.96
N LYS A 63 -1.23 -4.03 11.28
CA LYS A 63 -0.17 -4.08 12.32
C LYS A 63 0.66 -5.36 12.23
N TRP A 64 0.05 -6.50 11.92
CA TRP A 64 0.78 -7.76 11.73
C TRP A 64 1.60 -7.75 10.44
N LEU A 65 1.03 -7.24 9.34
CA LEU A 65 1.73 -7.08 8.07
C LEU A 65 2.92 -6.12 8.18
N ARG A 66 2.80 -5.05 8.98
CA ARG A 66 3.92 -4.14 9.29
C ARG A 66 5.11 -4.88 9.89
N LYS A 67 4.86 -5.81 10.82
CA LYS A 67 5.94 -6.62 11.42
C LYS A 67 6.61 -7.57 10.42
N ASN A 68 5.96 -7.79 9.28
CA ASN A 68 6.36 -8.72 8.23
C ASN A 68 6.46 -8.00 6.86
N ILE A 69 6.96 -6.77 6.82
CA ILE A 69 6.98 -5.89 5.62
C ILE A 69 7.62 -6.56 4.41
N GLU A 70 8.77 -7.21 4.57
CA GLU A 70 9.48 -7.84 3.45
C GLU A 70 8.64 -8.97 2.80
N PRO A 71 8.14 -9.97 3.56
CA PRO A 71 7.18 -10.96 3.04
C PRO A 71 5.88 -10.35 2.49
N ALA A 72 5.34 -9.32 3.15
CA ALA A 72 4.11 -8.64 2.74
C ALA A 72 4.26 -7.93 1.38
N TYR A 73 5.45 -7.46 1.07
CA TYR A 73 5.77 -6.95 -0.26
C TYR A 73 5.95 -8.08 -1.29
N MET A 74 6.65 -9.15 -0.92
CA MET A 74 6.86 -10.30 -1.83
C MET A 74 5.53 -10.98 -2.24
N SER A 75 4.49 -10.86 -1.40
CA SER A 75 3.17 -11.41 -1.72
C SER A 75 2.45 -10.72 -2.88
N LEU A 76 2.90 -9.53 -3.30
CA LEU A 76 2.36 -8.84 -4.48
C LEU A 76 2.64 -9.58 -5.80
N GLY A 77 3.52 -10.58 -5.79
CA GLY A 77 3.53 -11.63 -6.81
C GLY A 77 4.03 -11.20 -8.20
N TYR A 78 4.77 -10.09 -8.30
CA TYR A 78 5.24 -9.53 -9.57
C TYR A 78 6.35 -10.32 -10.28
N MET A 79 6.50 -11.61 -10.03
CA MET A 79 7.53 -12.47 -10.64
C MET A 79 7.06 -12.94 -12.05
N ASP A 80 7.23 -12.06 -13.03
CA ASP A 80 7.62 -12.35 -14.43
C ASP A 80 6.63 -12.76 -15.53
N ASN A 81 5.29 -12.85 -15.35
CA ASN A 81 4.43 -13.35 -16.46
C ASN A 81 3.07 -12.69 -16.72
N ASN A 82 2.81 -11.45 -16.29
CA ASN A 82 1.49 -10.81 -16.51
C ASN A 82 1.43 -9.99 -17.80
N ASP A 83 0.32 -10.11 -18.54
CA ASP A 83 0.00 -9.31 -19.72
C ASP A 83 -0.08 -7.81 -19.34
N PRO A 84 0.63 -6.89 -20.03
CA PRO A 84 0.62 -5.45 -19.80
C PRO A 84 -0.76 -4.80 -19.58
N LYS A 85 -1.83 -5.34 -20.17
CA LYS A 85 -3.17 -4.75 -20.06
C LYS A 85 -3.83 -4.96 -18.70
N ASP A 86 -3.53 -6.07 -18.01
CA ASP A 86 -4.13 -6.39 -16.71
C ASP A 86 -3.40 -5.70 -15.55
N ILE A 87 -2.31 -4.99 -15.85
CA ILE A 87 -1.37 -4.47 -14.86
C ILE A 87 -1.90 -3.22 -14.15
N TYR A 88 -2.58 -2.33 -14.87
CA TYR A 88 -3.12 -1.11 -14.26
C TYR A 88 -4.24 -1.40 -13.26
N GLU A 89 -5.08 -2.40 -13.56
CA GLU A 89 -6.16 -2.83 -12.66
C GLU A 89 -5.60 -3.50 -11.39
N GLN A 90 -4.37 -4.01 -11.43
CA GLN A 90 -3.69 -4.63 -10.28
C GLN A 90 -2.87 -3.63 -9.45
N ILE A 91 -2.26 -2.62 -10.09
CA ILE A 91 -1.39 -1.65 -9.41
C ILE A 91 -2.15 -0.81 -8.37
N ILE A 92 -3.37 -0.37 -8.68
CA ILE A 92 -4.13 0.51 -7.78
C ILE A 92 -4.47 -0.20 -6.45
N PRO A 93 -5.09 -1.40 -6.45
CA PRO A 93 -5.29 -2.18 -5.23
C PRO A 93 -4.00 -2.45 -4.44
N ASP A 94 -2.89 -2.70 -5.13
CA ASP A 94 -1.60 -2.96 -4.49
C ASP A 94 -1.05 -1.73 -3.77
N PHE A 95 -1.25 -0.54 -4.35
CA PHE A 95 -0.92 0.71 -3.67
C PHE A 95 -1.83 0.98 -2.47
N GLU A 96 -3.12 0.69 -2.56
CA GLU A 96 -4.03 0.79 -1.42
C GLU A 96 -3.61 -0.17 -0.29
N TYR A 97 -3.25 -1.40 -0.63
CA TYR A 97 -2.73 -2.39 0.32
C TYR A 97 -1.44 -1.90 1.01
N ILE A 98 -0.46 -1.42 0.23
CA ILE A 98 0.79 -0.87 0.79
C ILE A 98 0.51 0.35 1.68
N ASN A 99 -0.37 1.27 1.24
CA ASN A 99 -0.71 2.46 2.01
C ASN A 99 -1.31 2.12 3.36
N ASN A 100 -2.18 1.11 3.42
CA ASN A 100 -2.75 0.68 4.68
C ASN A 100 -1.69 0.09 5.63
N ILE A 101 -0.66 -0.60 5.13
CA ILE A 101 0.47 -1.04 5.97
C ILE A 101 1.24 0.18 6.51
N VAL A 102 1.47 1.20 5.67
CA VAL A 102 2.23 2.41 6.02
C VAL A 102 1.58 3.21 7.15
N LEU A 103 0.25 3.22 7.24
CA LEU A 103 -0.47 3.91 8.31
C LEU A 103 -0.13 3.38 9.72
N PHE A 104 0.42 2.16 9.82
CA PHE A 104 0.81 1.56 11.09
C PHE A 104 2.33 1.58 11.32
N CYS A 105 3.12 2.13 10.40
CA CYS A 105 4.55 2.31 10.58
C CYS A 105 4.84 3.19 11.80
N GLU A 106 5.73 2.72 12.67
CA GLU A 106 6.13 3.47 13.86
C GLU A 106 7.28 4.44 13.56
N ASP A 107 8.07 4.14 12.53
CA ASP A 107 9.17 4.99 12.09
C ASP A 107 9.21 5.21 10.58
N LEU A 108 9.96 6.25 10.20
CA LEU A 108 10.14 6.66 8.82
C LEU A 108 11.00 5.67 8.00
N PHE A 109 11.72 4.76 8.65
CA PHE A 109 12.52 3.74 7.98
C PHE A 109 11.61 2.64 7.42
N GLU A 110 10.62 2.16 8.18
CA GLU A 110 9.62 1.20 7.70
C GLU A 110 8.86 1.75 6.47
N ALA A 111 8.39 3.01 6.55
CA ALA A 111 7.73 3.67 5.43
C ALA A 111 8.67 3.83 4.21
N LYS A 112 9.98 4.01 4.44
CA LYS A 112 10.98 4.07 3.37
C LYS A 112 11.13 2.72 2.66
N VAL A 113 11.14 1.60 3.39
CA VAL A 113 11.23 0.24 2.81
C VAL A 113 10.04 -0.02 1.88
N LEU A 114 8.84 0.35 2.32
CA LEU A 114 7.64 0.26 1.48
C LEU A 114 7.71 1.21 0.28
N GLY A 115 8.31 2.39 0.43
CA GLY A 115 8.49 3.34 -0.67
C GLY A 115 9.45 2.82 -1.75
N VAL A 116 10.55 2.20 -1.36
CA VAL A 116 11.47 1.53 -2.30
C VAL A 116 10.76 0.40 -3.04
N SER A 117 9.91 -0.34 -2.33
CA SER A 117 9.11 -1.43 -2.90
C SER A 117 8.09 -0.92 -3.93
N MET A 118 7.36 0.16 -3.62
CA MET A 118 6.48 0.83 -4.58
C MET A 118 7.24 1.32 -5.81
N ALA A 119 8.43 1.91 -5.62
CA ALA A 119 9.26 2.35 -6.73
C ALA A 119 9.65 1.19 -7.66
N TYR A 120 9.99 0.03 -7.11
CA TYR A 120 10.30 -1.16 -7.89
C TYR A 120 9.10 -1.60 -8.75
N ILE A 121 7.89 -1.63 -8.18
CA ILE A 121 6.66 -1.97 -8.89
C ILE A 121 6.42 -1.00 -10.05
N ILE A 122 6.47 0.31 -9.77
CA ILE A 122 6.31 1.35 -10.80
C ILE A 122 7.33 1.14 -11.92
N GLN A 123 8.61 0.93 -11.58
CA GLN A 123 9.67 0.75 -12.56
C GLN A 123 9.50 -0.51 -13.40
N LYS A 124 9.05 -1.62 -12.79
CA LYS A 124 8.87 -2.91 -13.47
C LYS A 124 7.76 -2.84 -14.52
N PHE A 125 6.71 -2.07 -14.26
CA PHE A 125 5.47 -2.11 -15.05
C PHE A 125 5.22 -0.93 -15.95
N THR A 126 6.02 0.13 -15.86
CA THR A 126 5.86 1.30 -16.72
C THR A 126 6.87 1.31 -17.87
N SER A 127 6.42 1.56 -19.09
CA SER A 127 7.32 2.12 -20.10
C SER A 127 7.76 3.54 -19.67
N SER A 128 8.79 4.13 -20.27
CA SER A 128 9.23 5.50 -19.91
C SER A 128 8.12 6.55 -20.02
N TYR A 129 7.11 6.30 -20.85
CA TYR A 129 5.99 7.22 -21.07
C TYR A 129 4.89 7.11 -20.01
N ASP A 130 4.67 5.91 -19.45
CA ASP A 130 3.55 5.66 -18.51
C ASP A 130 3.88 6.04 -17.06
N VAL A 131 5.16 6.24 -16.76
CA VAL A 131 5.64 6.67 -15.44
C VAL A 131 4.96 7.96 -14.99
N ALA A 132 4.83 8.94 -15.90
CA ALA A 132 4.22 10.23 -15.58
C ALA A 132 2.75 10.07 -15.19
N VAL A 133 2.00 9.20 -15.87
CA VAL A 133 0.58 8.95 -15.60
C VAL A 133 0.39 8.22 -14.27
N ILE A 134 1.22 7.23 -13.96
CA ILE A 134 1.18 6.55 -12.65
C ILE A 134 1.53 7.53 -11.54
N PHE A 135 2.54 8.36 -11.74
CA PHE A 135 2.90 9.38 -10.77
C PHE A 135 1.81 10.43 -10.59
N GLU A 136 1.20 10.91 -11.66
CA GLU A 136 0.07 11.84 -11.58
C GLU A 136 -1.09 11.20 -10.80
N SER A 137 -1.37 9.91 -11.04
CA SER A 137 -2.41 9.16 -10.34
C SER A 137 -2.09 9.00 -8.85
N LEU A 138 -0.83 8.71 -8.50
CA LEU A 138 -0.36 8.66 -7.13
C LEU A 138 -0.46 10.02 -6.44
N VAL A 139 0.00 11.09 -7.08
CA VAL A 139 -0.12 12.46 -6.55
C VAL A 139 -1.58 12.80 -6.32
N LYS A 140 -2.49 12.50 -7.27
CA LYS A 140 -3.92 12.74 -7.10
C LYS A 140 -4.51 11.92 -5.95
N LEU A 141 -4.17 10.64 -5.84
CA LEU A 141 -4.60 9.76 -4.77
C LEU A 141 -4.19 10.31 -3.41
N TYR A 142 -2.90 10.60 -3.23
CA TYR A 142 -2.39 11.13 -1.97
C TYR A 142 -2.91 12.54 -1.70
N SER A 143 -3.03 13.41 -2.69
CA SER A 143 -3.63 14.75 -2.50
C SER A 143 -5.06 14.64 -1.97
N LYS A 144 -5.85 13.70 -2.49
CA LYS A 144 -7.21 13.44 -2.01
C LYS A 144 -7.20 12.94 -0.57
N ILE A 145 -6.35 11.97 -0.23
CA ILE A 145 -6.21 11.44 1.13
C ILE A 145 -5.76 12.56 2.08
N LEU A 146 -4.74 13.32 1.72
CA LEU A 146 -4.21 14.43 2.50
C LEU A 146 -5.28 15.49 2.77
N LEU A 147 -6.07 15.86 1.75
CA LEU A 147 -7.16 16.81 1.88
C LEU A 147 -8.30 16.26 2.76
N GLN A 148 -8.66 14.99 2.62
CA GLN A 148 -9.68 14.36 3.44
C GLN A 148 -9.27 14.31 4.91
N VAL A 149 -8.05 13.86 5.20
CA VAL A 149 -7.53 13.81 6.58
C VAL A 149 -7.47 15.24 7.16
N ASN A 150 -7.03 16.23 6.38
CA ASN A 150 -6.98 17.62 6.85
C ASN A 150 -8.38 18.20 7.14
N LEU A 151 -9.42 17.77 6.41
CA LEU A 151 -10.81 18.12 6.72
C LEU A 151 -11.27 17.48 8.04
N PHE A 152 -10.96 16.21 8.29
CA PHE A 152 -11.28 15.53 9.55
C PHE A 152 -10.57 16.16 10.76
N LEU A 153 -9.34 16.66 10.59
CA LEU A 153 -8.61 17.31 11.68
C LEU A 153 -9.15 18.68 12.10
N ASN A 154 -9.83 19.38 11.19
CA ASN A 154 -10.44 20.65 11.54
C ASN A 154 -11.71 20.46 12.39
N GLU A 155 -12.23 19.24 12.51
CA GLU A 155 -13.39 18.91 13.34
C GLU A 155 -13.00 18.33 14.71
N ASP A 156 -11.89 17.59 14.83
CA ASP A 156 -11.41 16.97 16.08
C ASP A 156 -10.03 17.52 16.51
N SER A 157 -10.00 18.68 17.17
CA SER A 157 -8.78 19.43 17.52
C SER A 157 -7.97 18.87 18.71
N THR A 158 -8.01 17.57 19.02
CA THR A 158 -7.43 17.05 20.29
C THR A 158 -6.43 15.89 20.17
N ASN A 159 -6.10 15.36 18.98
CA ASN A 159 -5.20 14.19 18.88
C ASN A 159 -3.92 14.44 18.05
N ASN A 160 -2.77 14.33 18.72
CA ASN A 160 -1.40 14.41 18.16
C ASN A 160 -1.03 13.29 17.16
N THR A 161 -1.89 12.27 16.98
CA THR A 161 -1.64 11.11 16.11
C THR A 161 -1.64 11.45 14.61
N SER A 162 -2.21 12.60 14.25
CA SER A 162 -2.41 12.96 12.86
C SER A 162 -1.13 13.40 12.15
N CYS A 163 -0.30 14.22 12.79
CA CYS A 163 0.95 14.75 12.22
C CYS A 163 1.92 13.64 11.80
N SER A 164 2.04 12.58 12.60
CA SER A 164 2.87 11.42 12.29
C SER A 164 2.40 10.68 11.03
N THR A 165 1.09 10.49 10.86
CA THR A 165 0.53 9.77 9.70
C THR A 165 0.85 10.50 8.39
N PHE A 166 0.77 11.84 8.40
CA PHE A 166 1.14 12.67 7.26
C PHE A 166 2.61 12.54 6.89
N GLU A 167 3.49 12.55 7.88
CA GLU A 167 4.93 12.40 7.68
C GLU A 167 5.28 11.05 7.06
N HIS A 168 4.65 9.96 7.52
CA HIS A 168 4.85 8.62 6.97
C HIS A 168 4.35 8.50 5.52
N LEU A 169 3.14 8.99 5.21
CA LEU A 169 2.61 8.98 3.84
C LEU A 169 3.42 9.88 2.89
N ALA A 170 3.82 11.07 3.34
CA ALA A 170 4.68 11.95 2.57
C ALA A 170 6.06 11.31 2.33
N LYS A 171 6.64 10.68 3.36
CA LYS A 171 7.95 10.00 3.25
C LYS A 171 7.89 8.81 2.30
N LEU A 172 6.84 7.99 2.40
CA LEU A 172 6.56 6.89 1.49
C LEU A 172 6.52 7.39 0.05
N THR A 173 5.66 8.37 -0.20
CA THR A 173 5.44 8.96 -1.53
C THR A 173 6.75 9.53 -2.07
N MET A 174 7.40 10.43 -1.34
CA MET A 174 8.65 11.06 -1.78
C MET A 174 9.78 10.04 -2.02
N THR A 175 9.86 9.00 -1.20
CA THR A 175 10.84 7.91 -1.38
C THR A 175 10.54 7.09 -2.62
N ALA A 176 9.27 6.73 -2.85
CA ALA A 176 8.85 5.98 -4.02
C ALA A 176 9.18 6.77 -5.30
N PHE A 177 8.84 8.06 -5.32
CA PHE A 177 9.12 8.96 -6.43
C PHE A 177 10.61 9.12 -6.68
N ALA A 178 11.40 9.45 -5.65
CA ALA A 178 12.84 9.65 -5.79
C ALA A 178 13.55 8.41 -6.37
N ASN A 179 13.18 7.21 -5.90
CA ASN A 179 13.79 5.97 -6.39
C ASN A 179 13.32 5.62 -7.81
N ALA A 180 12.04 5.78 -8.13
CA ALA A 180 11.52 5.54 -9.48
C ALA A 180 12.09 6.51 -10.54
N LEU A 181 12.40 7.75 -10.15
CA LEU A 181 13.01 8.75 -11.02
C LEU A 181 14.53 8.59 -11.18
N ASN A 182 15.25 8.24 -10.11
CA ASN A 182 16.72 8.11 -10.14
C ASN A 182 17.22 7.03 -11.11
N ASN A 183 16.42 5.97 -11.35
CA ASN A 183 16.75 4.93 -12.32
C ASN A 183 16.41 5.31 -13.78
N ARG A 184 15.79 6.48 -14.03
CA ARG A 184 15.33 6.92 -15.35
C ARG A 184 15.79 8.34 -15.69
N MET A 185 17.04 8.70 -15.39
CA MET A 185 17.65 10.00 -15.70
C MET A 185 17.68 10.31 -17.23
N SER A 186 16.51 10.64 -17.76
CA SER A 186 16.24 11.52 -18.89
C SER A 186 14.75 11.90 -18.90
N LEU A 187 14.14 12.10 -17.72
CA LEU A 187 12.84 12.77 -17.68
C LEU A 187 13.09 14.24 -17.96
N TYR A 188 12.74 14.66 -19.18
CA TYR A 188 12.80 16.04 -19.62
C TYR A 188 11.70 16.81 -18.88
N VAL A 189 11.99 17.27 -17.66
CA VAL A 189 11.08 18.13 -16.91
C VAL A 189 11.10 19.49 -17.60
N ASN A 190 10.00 19.84 -18.26
CA ASN A 190 9.82 21.15 -18.83
C ASN A 190 9.93 22.18 -17.70
N HIS A 191 11.00 22.99 -17.70
CA HIS A 191 11.33 23.93 -16.62
C HIS A 191 10.23 24.97 -16.32
N ARG A 192 9.16 25.00 -17.12
CA ARG A 192 7.98 25.84 -16.93
C ARG A 192 6.93 25.24 -15.98
N GLU A 193 7.07 23.98 -15.58
CA GLU A 193 6.07 23.22 -14.79
C GLU A 193 6.55 22.85 -13.37
N ILE A 194 7.63 23.47 -12.88
CA ILE A 194 8.10 23.22 -11.50
C ILE A 194 7.08 23.81 -10.49
N PRO A 195 6.67 23.04 -9.46
CA PRO A 195 5.82 23.54 -8.38
C PRO A 195 6.41 24.78 -7.71
N ILE A 196 5.53 25.70 -7.33
CA ILE A 196 5.86 27.07 -6.85
C ILE A 196 6.74 27.09 -5.58
N PHE A 197 6.87 25.98 -4.86
CA PHE A 197 7.61 25.90 -3.59
C PHE A 197 9.12 26.13 -3.70
N GLU A 198 9.72 26.09 -4.89
CA GLU A 198 11.15 26.38 -5.10
C GLU A 198 11.44 27.82 -5.58
N LYS A 199 10.41 28.67 -5.66
CA LYS A 199 10.56 30.09 -6.02
C LYS A 199 10.44 30.98 -4.77
N VAL A 200 11.41 30.87 -3.87
CA VAL A 200 11.63 31.86 -2.79
C VAL A 200 13.09 32.24 -2.76
#